data_AF-A0A7W0LLA0-F1
#
_entry.id   AF-A0A7W0LLA0-F1
#
_cell.length_a   1.000
_cell.length_b   1.000
_cell.length_c   1.000
_cell.angle_alpha   90.00
_cell.angle_beta   90.00
_cell.angle_gamma   90.00
#
_symmetry.space_group_name_H-M   'P 1'
#
loop_
_entity.id
_entity.type
_entity.pdbx_description
1 polymer ?
#
loop_
_entity_poly.entity_id
_entity_poly.type
_entity_poly.pdbx_seq_one_letter_code
_entity_poly.pdbx_strand_id
1 'polypeptide(L)'
;MAPSSRPIPMFAAEPPQEPLPYGRWGEALAEHFIRAAGKIETDQELGEPGDVTWFPDRTWGGRTYVPGTASTEGGFELFGYVSYTREHEGAQAADFAAAMDYTDETAEANPEWSLDLSDQEIGHWRGPDGKRGLITLVWGVALVPHGAVATCELGPTTTDQCALVDERFTLVSLDGYAGDFVEVRLFGPEGAELATESLYEED
;
A
#
# COMPACT_ATOMS: atom_id res chain seq x y z
N MET A 1 -9.67 14.82 -28.68
CA MET A 1 -8.52 14.76 -27.76
C MET A 1 -7.27 14.48 -28.55
N ALA A 2 -6.17 15.17 -28.25
CA ALA A 2 -4.86 14.77 -28.75
C ALA A 2 -4.38 13.50 -28.02
N PRO A 3 -3.53 12.66 -28.65
CA PRO A 3 -2.91 11.53 -27.96
C PRO A 3 -2.12 11.98 -26.72
N SER A 4 -2.16 11.18 -25.65
CA SER A 4 -1.27 11.40 -24.50
C SER A 4 0.18 11.15 -24.91
N SER A 5 1.09 12.03 -24.48
CA SER A 5 2.54 11.82 -24.60
C SER A 5 3.06 10.75 -23.64
N ARG A 6 2.27 10.37 -22.64
CA ARG A 6 2.57 9.38 -21.60
C ARG A 6 1.44 8.34 -21.56
N PRO A 7 1.43 7.34 -22.44
CA PRO A 7 0.41 6.29 -22.42
C PRO A 7 0.70 5.31 -21.27
N ILE A 8 0.37 5.73 -20.05
CA ILE A 8 0.51 4.95 -18.82
C ILE A 8 -0.87 4.54 -18.30
N PRO A 9 -0.96 3.42 -17.54
CA PRO A 9 -2.19 3.04 -16.86
C PRO A 9 -2.59 4.12 -15.84
N MET A 10 -3.87 4.49 -15.83
CA MET A 10 -4.47 5.38 -14.85
C MET A 10 -5.66 4.65 -14.21
N PHE A 11 -5.74 4.68 -12.89
CA PHE A 11 -6.76 4.04 -12.07
C PHE A 11 -6.92 2.55 -12.44
N ALA A 12 -5.79 1.85 -12.51
CA ALA A 12 -5.75 0.47 -12.99
C ALA A 12 -6.26 -0.56 -11.97
N ALA A 13 -6.32 -0.16 -10.70
CA ALA A 13 -6.84 -0.99 -9.63
C ALA A 13 -8.28 -0.62 -9.30
N GLU A 14 -9.04 -1.62 -8.89
CA GLU A 14 -10.37 -1.41 -8.33
C GLU A 14 -10.22 -0.77 -6.93
N PRO A 15 -11.09 0.19 -6.58
CA PRO A 15 -11.08 0.81 -5.26
C PRO A 15 -11.43 -0.23 -4.18
N PRO A 16 -11.22 0.09 -2.89
CA PRO A 16 -11.66 -0.77 -1.79
C PRO A 16 -13.13 -1.17 -1.95
N GLN A 17 -13.40 -2.47 -1.82
CA GLN A 17 -14.75 -3.03 -1.95
C GLN A 17 -15.33 -3.43 -0.59
N GLU A 18 -14.50 -3.68 0.41
CA GLU A 18 -14.91 -4.15 1.74
C GLU A 18 -14.53 -3.14 2.83
N PRO A 19 -15.25 -3.13 3.96
CA PRO A 19 -14.76 -2.43 5.15
C PRO A 19 -13.44 -3.06 5.60
N LEU A 20 -12.68 -2.32 6.43
CA LEU A 20 -11.47 -2.84 7.05
C LEU A 20 -11.74 -4.21 7.72
N PRO A 21 -10.85 -5.19 7.61
CA PRO A 21 -11.06 -6.52 8.18
C PRO A 21 -11.36 -6.50 9.68
N TYR A 22 -12.35 -7.31 10.08
CA TYR A 22 -12.75 -7.48 11.48
C TYR A 22 -13.33 -8.88 11.74
N GLY A 23 -13.46 -9.23 13.03
CA GLY A 23 -14.01 -10.52 13.48
C GLY A 23 -13.29 -11.71 12.84
N ARG A 24 -14.05 -12.75 12.49
CA ARG A 24 -13.49 -13.98 11.88
C ARG A 24 -12.70 -13.75 10.60
N TRP A 25 -13.06 -12.72 9.84
CA TRP A 25 -12.34 -12.41 8.62
C TRP A 25 -10.98 -11.78 8.92
N GLY A 26 -10.94 -10.79 9.83
CA GLY A 26 -9.70 -10.23 10.34
C GLY A 26 -8.80 -11.28 10.98
N GLU A 27 -9.36 -12.19 11.77
CA GLU A 27 -8.64 -13.33 12.37
C GLU A 27 -8.00 -14.23 11.30
N ALA A 28 -8.75 -14.60 10.25
CA ALA A 28 -8.23 -15.44 9.17
C ALA A 28 -7.09 -14.75 8.39
N LEU A 29 -7.20 -13.44 8.11
CA LEU A 29 -6.12 -12.69 7.49
C LEU A 29 -4.90 -12.59 8.42
N ALA A 30 -5.11 -12.36 9.71
CA ALA A 30 -4.03 -12.27 10.69
C ALA A 30 -3.22 -13.58 10.78
N GLU A 31 -3.89 -14.73 10.70
CA GLU A 31 -3.20 -16.03 10.65
C GLU A 31 -2.25 -16.15 9.45
N HIS A 32 -2.62 -15.61 8.28
CA HIS A 32 -1.76 -15.61 7.10
C HIS A 32 -0.60 -14.62 7.26
N PHE A 33 -0.87 -13.44 7.80
CA PHE A 33 0.10 -12.38 8.08
C PHE A 33 1.18 -12.86 9.05
N ILE A 34 0.79 -13.32 10.24
CA ILE A 34 1.71 -13.80 11.28
C ILE A 34 2.52 -15.01 10.80
N ARG A 35 1.89 -15.91 10.03
CA ARG A 35 2.60 -17.06 9.44
C ARG A 35 3.67 -16.62 8.43
N ALA A 36 3.45 -15.54 7.70
CA ALA A 36 4.45 -14.99 6.78
C ALA A 36 5.55 -14.24 7.55
N ALA A 37 5.19 -13.50 8.60
CA ALA A 37 6.17 -12.83 9.47
C ALA A 37 7.14 -13.82 10.12
N GLY A 38 6.63 -14.98 10.57
CA GLY A 38 7.47 -16.06 11.12
C GLY A 38 8.42 -16.74 10.12
N LYS A 39 8.44 -16.31 8.85
CA LYS A 39 9.38 -16.77 7.81
C LYS A 39 10.44 -15.74 7.44
N ILE A 40 10.38 -14.54 8.03
CA ILE A 40 11.39 -13.51 7.81
C ILE A 40 12.73 -14.05 8.32
N GLU A 41 13.74 -14.04 7.44
CA GLU A 41 15.10 -14.41 7.79
C GLU A 41 15.83 -13.17 8.31
N THR A 42 16.06 -13.10 9.63
CA THR A 42 16.75 -11.99 10.28
C THR A 42 17.56 -12.46 11.48
N ASP A 43 18.63 -11.72 11.78
CA ASP A 43 19.44 -11.88 13.00
C ASP A 43 18.88 -11.06 14.19
N GLN A 44 17.83 -10.25 13.97
CA GLN A 44 17.18 -9.44 15.00
C GLN A 44 16.18 -10.26 15.83
N GLU A 45 16.09 -9.94 17.13
CA GLU A 45 15.07 -10.51 18.02
C GLU A 45 13.79 -9.67 17.92
N LEU A 46 12.95 -9.99 16.92
CA LEU A 46 11.72 -9.23 16.67
C LEU A 46 10.73 -9.30 17.83
N GLY A 47 10.70 -10.41 18.58
CA GLY A 47 9.70 -10.65 19.63
C GLY A 47 8.33 -11.06 19.07
N GLU A 48 7.33 -11.18 19.95
CA GLU A 48 5.98 -11.55 19.54
C GLU A 48 5.28 -10.37 18.82
N PRO A 49 4.57 -10.64 17.70
CA PRO A 49 3.73 -9.63 17.04
C PRO A 49 2.51 -9.24 17.87
N GLY A 50 2.16 -7.95 17.85
CA GLY A 50 0.90 -7.42 18.35
C GLY A 50 -0.29 -7.64 17.41
N ASP A 51 -1.40 -6.95 17.69
CA ASP A 51 -2.58 -6.96 16.84
C ASP A 51 -2.31 -6.30 15.47
N VAL A 52 -2.83 -6.88 14.41
CA VAL A 52 -2.65 -6.34 13.05
C VAL A 52 -3.59 -5.16 12.80
N THR A 53 -3.00 -4.03 12.44
CA THR A 53 -3.69 -2.84 11.95
C THR A 53 -3.83 -2.94 10.42
N TRP A 54 -5.06 -3.16 9.94
CA TRP A 54 -5.32 -3.35 8.51
C TRP A 54 -5.52 -2.04 7.75
N PHE A 55 -5.20 -2.04 6.46
CA PHE A 55 -5.44 -0.94 5.54
C PHE A 55 -6.59 -1.30 4.58
N PRO A 56 -7.21 -0.31 3.90
CA PRO A 56 -8.24 -0.59 2.90
C PRO A 56 -7.75 -1.57 1.84
N ASP A 57 -8.63 -2.44 1.34
CA ASP A 57 -8.25 -3.39 0.31
C ASP A 57 -8.04 -2.69 -1.05
N ARG A 58 -7.22 -3.29 -1.91
CA ARG A 58 -7.06 -2.84 -3.29
C ARG A 58 -6.98 -4.05 -4.21
N THR A 59 -7.71 -4.03 -5.32
CA THR A 59 -7.74 -5.16 -6.25
C THR A 59 -7.05 -4.79 -7.56
N TRP A 60 -6.03 -5.56 -7.94
CA TRP A 60 -5.32 -5.39 -9.20
C TRP A 60 -5.05 -6.76 -9.85
N GLY A 61 -5.28 -6.85 -11.16
CA GLY A 61 -5.03 -8.09 -11.91
C GLY A 61 -5.87 -9.29 -11.44
N GLY A 62 -7.06 -9.05 -10.87
CA GLY A 62 -7.94 -10.10 -10.34
C GLY A 62 -7.54 -10.63 -8.96
N ARG A 63 -6.61 -9.98 -8.28
CA ARG A 63 -6.19 -10.31 -6.91
C ARG A 63 -6.41 -9.12 -5.99
N THR A 64 -7.01 -9.37 -4.84
CA THR A 64 -7.21 -8.38 -3.79
C THR A 64 -6.03 -8.42 -2.84
N TYR A 65 -5.51 -7.26 -2.47
CA TYR A 65 -4.41 -7.05 -1.53
C TYR A 65 -4.95 -6.28 -0.34
N VAL A 66 -4.65 -6.76 0.86
CA VAL A 66 -5.03 -6.15 2.14
C VAL A 66 -3.75 -5.92 2.92
N PRO A 67 -3.20 -4.69 2.89
CA PRO A 67 -2.01 -4.37 3.66
C PRO A 67 -2.30 -4.36 5.16
N GLY A 68 -1.28 -4.63 5.96
CA GLY A 68 -1.36 -4.59 7.41
C GLY A 68 -0.01 -4.26 8.03
N THR A 69 -0.07 -3.69 9.24
CA THR A 69 1.11 -3.52 10.10
C THR A 69 0.86 -4.07 11.50
N ALA A 70 1.92 -4.48 12.19
CA ALA A 70 1.86 -4.90 13.58
C ALA A 70 3.16 -4.55 14.30
N SER A 71 3.07 -3.84 15.43
CA SER A 71 4.23 -3.63 16.29
C SER A 71 4.66 -4.95 16.93
N THR A 72 5.94 -5.05 17.28
CA THR A 72 6.52 -6.23 17.93
C THR A 72 7.09 -5.89 19.31
N GLU A 73 7.18 -6.87 20.21
CA GLU A 73 7.78 -6.68 21.53
C GLU A 73 9.25 -6.23 21.47
N GLY A 74 9.95 -6.56 20.38
CA GLY A 74 11.33 -6.12 20.12
C GLY A 74 11.46 -4.66 19.69
N GLY A 75 10.35 -3.92 19.54
CA GLY A 75 10.34 -2.51 19.14
C GLY A 75 10.44 -2.29 17.63
N PHE A 76 10.11 -3.31 16.83
CA PHE A 76 10.02 -3.21 15.37
C PHE A 76 8.56 -3.08 14.93
N GLU A 77 8.35 -2.71 13.68
CA GLU A 77 7.08 -2.87 13.00
C GLU A 77 7.19 -3.93 11.90
N LEU A 78 6.27 -4.89 11.91
CA LEU A 78 6.02 -5.78 10.78
C LEU A 78 5.10 -5.07 9.80
N PHE A 79 5.44 -5.09 8.52
CA PHE A 79 4.61 -4.50 7.47
C PHE A 79 4.54 -5.40 6.23
N GLY A 80 3.45 -5.26 5.48
CA GLY A 80 3.27 -5.89 4.17
C GLY A 80 1.80 -6.18 3.91
N TYR A 81 1.48 -7.28 3.22
CA TYR A 81 0.09 -7.59 2.86
C TYR A 81 -0.27 -9.07 2.92
N VAL A 82 -1.59 -9.32 3.02
CA VAL A 82 -2.23 -10.59 2.66
C VAL A 82 -3.04 -10.37 1.39
N SER A 83 -2.99 -11.32 0.46
CA SER A 83 -3.71 -11.25 -0.81
C SER A 83 -4.45 -12.54 -1.12
N TYR A 84 -5.54 -12.44 -1.88
CA TYR A 84 -6.39 -13.57 -2.25
C TYR A 84 -7.10 -13.32 -3.57
N THR A 85 -7.64 -14.38 -4.17
CA THR A 85 -8.56 -14.32 -5.32
C THR A 85 -9.99 -14.54 -4.85
N ARG A 86 -10.95 -14.00 -5.62
CA ARG A 86 -12.37 -14.32 -5.53
C ARG A 86 -12.93 -14.45 -6.94
N GLU A 87 -13.83 -15.40 -7.15
CA GLU A 87 -14.50 -15.57 -8.44
C GLU A 87 -15.50 -14.43 -8.72
N HIS A 88 -16.16 -13.93 -7.69
CA HIS A 88 -17.07 -12.79 -7.73
C HIS A 88 -17.25 -12.19 -6.33
N GLU A 89 -17.92 -11.04 -6.24
CA GLU A 89 -18.28 -10.40 -4.97
C GLU A 89 -19.05 -11.38 -4.06
N GLY A 90 -18.64 -11.48 -2.79
CA GLY A 90 -19.23 -12.40 -1.81
C GLY A 90 -18.86 -13.88 -1.96
N ALA A 91 -18.05 -14.26 -2.97
CA ALA A 91 -17.49 -15.61 -3.05
C ALA A 91 -16.46 -15.86 -1.94
N GLN A 92 -16.21 -17.13 -1.65
CA GLN A 92 -15.15 -17.52 -0.72
C GLN A 92 -13.78 -17.10 -1.28
N ALA A 93 -12.97 -16.44 -0.45
CA ALA A 93 -11.59 -16.11 -0.77
C ALA A 93 -10.73 -17.39 -0.90
N ALA A 94 -9.86 -17.41 -1.89
CA ALA A 94 -8.97 -18.52 -2.20
C ALA A 94 -7.57 -18.02 -2.57
N ASP A 95 -6.64 -18.97 -2.81
CA ASP A 95 -5.27 -18.69 -3.28
C ASP A 95 -4.54 -17.63 -2.43
N PHE A 96 -4.62 -17.77 -1.11
CA PHE A 96 -3.98 -16.85 -0.18
C PHE A 96 -2.47 -16.83 -0.34
N ALA A 97 -1.91 -15.63 -0.43
CA ALA A 97 -0.48 -15.35 -0.39
C ALA A 97 -0.23 -14.14 0.50
N ALA A 98 0.92 -14.11 1.17
CA ALA A 98 1.33 -12.99 2.00
C ALA A 98 2.82 -12.71 1.80
N ALA A 99 3.19 -11.45 1.83
CA ALA A 99 4.57 -10.97 1.76
C ALA A 99 4.75 -9.97 2.89
N MET A 100 5.77 -10.18 3.72
CA MET A 100 6.03 -9.43 4.94
C MET A 100 7.50 -9.04 4.99
N ASP A 101 7.76 -7.88 5.56
CA ASP A 101 9.09 -7.44 6.01
C ASP A 101 8.95 -6.76 7.38
N TYR A 102 10.05 -6.24 7.90
CA TYR A 102 10.09 -5.51 9.16
C TYR A 102 10.99 -4.28 9.08
N THR A 103 10.72 -3.29 9.94
CA THR A 103 11.48 -2.05 10.03
C THR A 103 11.60 -1.58 11.47
N ASP A 104 12.66 -0.85 11.79
CA ASP A 104 12.80 -0.04 13.01
C ASP A 104 12.44 1.44 12.78
N GLU A 105 12.34 1.86 11.52
CA GLU A 105 11.85 3.18 11.12
C GLU A 105 10.32 3.22 11.24
N THR A 106 9.81 3.93 12.25
CA THR A 106 8.37 4.01 12.58
C THR A 106 7.94 5.47 12.69
N ALA A 107 6.63 5.74 12.55
CA ALA A 107 6.09 7.08 12.80
C ALA A 107 6.36 7.59 14.23
N GLU A 108 6.46 6.70 15.23
CA GLU A 108 6.82 7.09 16.60
C GLU A 108 8.28 7.57 16.70
N ALA A 109 9.18 6.95 15.94
CA ALA A 109 10.60 7.33 15.88
C ALA A 109 10.84 8.61 15.04
N ASN A 110 9.94 8.91 14.11
CA ASN A 110 10.06 10.01 13.14
C ASN A 110 8.86 10.98 13.22
N PRO A 111 8.75 11.78 14.31
CA PRO A 111 7.57 12.63 14.58
C PRO A 111 7.40 13.80 13.61
N GLU A 112 8.39 14.09 12.76
CA GLU A 112 8.35 15.09 11.71
C GLU A 112 7.65 14.61 10.43
N TRP A 113 7.46 13.30 10.28
CA TRP A 113 6.83 12.74 9.08
C TRP A 113 5.39 13.21 8.95
N SER A 114 4.99 13.44 7.69
CA SER A 114 3.63 13.87 7.35
C SER A 114 2.77 12.70 6.87
N LEU A 115 3.41 11.70 6.25
CA LEU A 115 2.85 10.40 5.90
C LEU A 115 3.80 9.31 6.37
N ASP A 116 3.24 8.24 6.90
CA ASP A 116 3.95 6.98 7.12
C ASP A 116 3.64 6.05 5.94
N LEU A 117 4.64 5.69 5.16
CA LEU A 117 4.47 5.00 3.88
C LEU A 117 5.17 3.64 3.87
N SER A 118 4.53 2.69 3.20
CA SER A 118 5.13 1.41 2.86
C SER A 118 4.73 1.02 1.45
N ASP A 119 5.56 0.21 0.80
CA ASP A 119 5.30 -0.25 -0.54
C ASP A 119 5.75 -1.69 -0.81
N GLN A 120 5.21 -2.26 -1.88
CA GLN A 120 5.69 -3.54 -2.39
C GLN A 120 5.44 -3.72 -3.89
N GLU A 121 6.41 -4.28 -4.60
CA GLU A 121 6.22 -4.73 -5.98
C GLU A 121 5.23 -5.91 -6.02
N ILE A 122 4.10 -5.73 -6.72
CA ILE A 122 3.09 -6.77 -6.95
C ILE A 122 2.98 -7.20 -8.41
N GLY A 123 3.74 -6.55 -9.30
CA GLY A 123 3.72 -6.87 -10.73
C GLY A 123 4.62 -5.96 -11.56
N HIS A 124 4.46 -6.05 -12.87
CA HIS A 124 5.22 -5.24 -13.82
C HIS A 124 4.32 -4.74 -14.95
N TRP A 125 4.65 -3.56 -15.46
CA TRP A 125 4.05 -2.99 -16.66
C TRP A 125 5.04 -2.99 -17.81
N ARG A 126 4.56 -3.28 -19.02
CA ARG A 126 5.34 -3.18 -20.25
C ARG A 126 4.76 -2.10 -21.14
N GLY A 127 5.49 -1.00 -21.25
CA GLY A 127 5.16 0.12 -22.11
C GLY A 127 5.75 0.01 -23.53
N PRO A 128 5.53 1.05 -24.37
CA PRO A 128 6.12 1.16 -25.69
C PRO A 128 7.65 1.03 -25.67
N ASP A 129 8.22 0.58 -26.78
CA ASP A 129 9.66 0.39 -26.98
C ASP A 129 10.34 -0.53 -25.96
N GLY A 130 9.56 -1.39 -25.29
CA GLY A 130 10.07 -2.32 -24.29
C GLY A 130 10.38 -1.69 -22.95
N LYS A 131 9.97 -0.43 -22.71
CA LYS A 131 10.07 0.20 -21.39
C LYS A 131 9.31 -0.65 -20.37
N ARG A 132 9.91 -0.80 -19.19
CA ARG A 132 9.34 -1.55 -18.07
C ARG A 132 9.22 -0.63 -16.87
N GLY A 133 8.15 -0.79 -16.11
CA GLY A 133 7.99 -0.22 -14.78
C GLY A 133 7.41 -1.26 -13.84
N LEU A 134 7.43 -0.96 -12.55
CA LEU A 134 6.89 -1.83 -11.51
C LEU A 134 5.42 -1.47 -11.29
N ILE A 135 4.59 -2.46 -11.01
CA ILE A 135 3.28 -2.21 -10.42
C ILE A 135 3.47 -2.37 -8.92
N THR A 136 3.31 -1.26 -8.20
CA THR A 136 3.63 -1.13 -6.79
C THR A 136 2.34 -0.93 -6.01
N LEU A 137 2.13 -1.77 -5.00
CA LEU A 137 1.16 -1.55 -3.94
C LEU A 137 1.76 -0.53 -2.97
N VAL A 138 1.05 0.56 -2.70
CA VAL A 138 1.47 1.59 -1.75
C VAL A 138 0.39 1.74 -0.71
N TRP A 139 0.75 1.76 0.56
CA TRP A 139 -0.18 2.03 1.65
C TRP A 139 0.47 2.94 2.69
N GLY A 140 -0.36 3.59 3.48
CA GLY A 140 0.17 4.50 4.47
C GLY A 140 -0.87 5.13 5.37
N VAL A 141 -0.36 5.83 6.38
CA VAL A 141 -1.13 6.55 7.40
C VAL A 141 -0.88 8.04 7.22
N ALA A 142 -1.96 8.84 7.21
CA ALA A 142 -1.83 10.29 7.33
C ALA A 142 -1.52 10.68 8.78
N LEU A 143 -0.36 11.29 9.01
CA LEU A 143 0.10 11.74 10.33
C LEU A 143 -0.32 13.20 10.62
N VAL A 144 -0.77 13.91 9.58
CA VAL A 144 -1.35 15.25 9.69
C VAL A 144 -2.88 15.21 9.70
N PRO A 145 -3.55 16.11 10.44
CA PRO A 145 -5.00 16.10 10.55
C PRO A 145 -5.69 16.50 9.24
N HIS A 146 -6.95 16.11 9.10
CA HIS A 146 -7.85 16.50 8.01
C HIS A 146 -7.51 15.92 6.62
N GLY A 147 -6.71 14.86 6.55
CA GLY A 147 -6.58 14.06 5.32
C GLY A 147 -7.93 13.49 4.87
N ALA A 148 -8.18 13.53 3.57
CA ALA A 148 -9.42 13.03 2.97
C ALA A 148 -9.17 12.08 1.79
N VAL A 149 -8.22 12.41 0.91
CA VAL A 149 -7.86 11.60 -0.26
C VAL A 149 -6.35 11.51 -0.38
N ALA A 150 -5.83 10.31 -0.61
CA ALA A 150 -4.45 10.09 -1.03
C ALA A 150 -4.40 9.81 -2.55
N THR A 151 -3.36 10.28 -3.22
CA THR A 151 -3.09 10.00 -4.64
C THR A 151 -1.69 9.45 -4.85
N CYS A 152 -1.53 8.63 -5.88
CA CYS A 152 -0.22 8.30 -6.44
C CYS A 152 -0.03 9.09 -7.74
N GLU A 153 1.05 9.85 -7.81
CA GLU A 153 1.45 10.65 -8.97
C GLU A 153 2.70 10.04 -9.61
N LEU A 154 2.68 9.83 -10.93
CA LEU A 154 3.88 9.45 -11.69
C LEU A 154 4.26 10.60 -12.63
N GLY A 155 5.17 11.45 -12.15
CA GLY A 155 5.43 12.76 -12.74
C GLY A 155 4.16 13.63 -12.67
N PRO A 156 3.67 14.21 -13.77
CA PRO A 156 2.52 15.12 -13.75
C PRO A 156 1.16 14.41 -13.83
N THR A 157 1.08 13.10 -13.55
CA THR A 157 -0.11 12.29 -13.82
C THR A 157 -0.53 11.48 -12.61
N THR A 158 -1.75 11.74 -12.14
CA THR A 158 -2.41 10.91 -11.15
C THR A 158 -2.71 9.56 -11.76
N THR A 159 -2.13 8.53 -11.15
CA THR A 159 -2.24 7.14 -11.59
C THR A 159 -3.15 6.33 -10.70
N ASP A 160 -3.34 6.74 -9.44
CA ASP A 160 -4.34 6.16 -8.56
C ASP A 160 -4.80 7.16 -7.49
N GLN A 161 -5.97 6.89 -6.90
CA GLN A 161 -6.47 7.64 -5.74
C GLN A 161 -7.38 6.79 -4.84
N CYS A 162 -7.43 7.16 -3.56
CA CYS A 162 -8.28 6.52 -2.56
C CYS A 162 -8.71 7.53 -1.49
N ALA A 163 -9.96 7.43 -1.04
CA ALA A 163 -10.38 8.10 0.18
C ALA A 163 -9.73 7.43 1.39
N LEU A 164 -9.41 8.20 2.42
CA LEU A 164 -8.88 7.66 3.67
C LEU A 164 -9.99 6.94 4.45
N VAL A 165 -9.63 5.86 5.12
CA VAL A 165 -10.47 5.15 6.10
C VAL A 165 -9.66 5.03 7.38
N ASP A 166 -10.13 5.65 8.46
CA ASP A 166 -9.38 5.75 9.73
C ASP A 166 -7.92 6.17 9.46
N GLU A 167 -7.77 7.31 8.77
CA GLU A 167 -6.48 7.93 8.42
C GLU A 167 -5.57 7.09 7.50
N ARG A 168 -6.01 5.89 7.09
CA ARG A 168 -5.26 4.92 6.29
C ARG A 168 -5.72 4.89 4.84
N PHE A 169 -4.81 4.55 3.93
CA PHE A 169 -5.11 4.38 2.51
C PHE A 169 -4.28 3.26 1.87
N THR A 170 -4.77 2.78 0.73
CA THR A 170 -4.06 1.83 -0.14
C THR A 170 -4.28 2.23 -1.61
N LEU A 171 -3.19 2.22 -2.37
CA LEU A 171 -3.08 2.64 -3.76
C LEU A 171 -2.30 1.59 -4.54
N VAL A 172 -2.53 1.49 -5.84
CA VAL A 172 -1.69 0.69 -6.75
C VAL A 172 -1.30 1.56 -7.94
N SER A 173 0.00 1.75 -8.11
CA SER A 173 0.54 2.65 -9.13
C SER A 173 1.63 2.00 -9.97
N LEU A 174 1.95 2.65 -11.09
CA LEU A 174 3.14 2.38 -11.87
C LEU A 174 4.29 3.18 -11.28
N ASP A 175 5.40 2.51 -10.99
CA ASP A 175 6.59 3.12 -10.43
C ASP A 175 7.85 2.85 -11.29
N GLY A 176 8.87 3.70 -11.11
CA GLY A 176 10.17 3.60 -11.78
C GLY A 176 10.05 3.60 -13.31
N TYR A 177 9.11 4.36 -13.87
CA TYR A 177 8.79 4.32 -15.30
C TYR A 177 9.10 5.63 -16.00
N ALA A 178 9.84 5.52 -17.11
CA ALA A 178 10.25 6.64 -17.95
C ALA A 178 11.07 7.73 -17.21
N GLY A 179 11.75 7.35 -16.12
CA GLY A 179 12.60 8.23 -15.31
C GLY A 179 11.88 8.91 -14.14
N ASP A 180 10.58 8.68 -13.99
CA ASP A 180 9.81 9.15 -12.85
C ASP A 180 9.60 8.02 -11.84
N PHE A 181 9.57 8.40 -10.56
CA PHE A 181 9.18 7.57 -9.45
C PHE A 181 7.82 8.04 -8.92
N VAL A 182 7.13 7.16 -8.21
CA VAL A 182 5.83 7.49 -7.62
C VAL A 182 6.00 8.46 -6.46
N GLU A 183 5.18 9.52 -6.45
CA GLU A 183 4.98 10.40 -5.31
C GLU A 183 3.60 10.15 -4.71
N VAL A 184 3.49 10.18 -3.39
CA VAL A 184 2.20 10.11 -2.69
C VAL A 184 1.84 11.50 -2.21
N ARG A 185 0.61 11.92 -2.50
CA ARG A 185 0.08 13.21 -2.05
C ARG A 185 -1.18 13.04 -1.23
N LEU A 186 -1.30 13.84 -0.19
CA LEU A 186 -2.48 13.89 0.68
C LEU A 186 -3.25 15.17 0.42
N PHE A 187 -4.56 15.05 0.26
CA PHE A 187 -5.47 16.18 0.06
C PHE A 187 -6.54 16.21 1.14
N GLY A 188 -6.89 17.42 1.58
CA GLY A 188 -8.04 17.67 2.44
C GLY A 188 -9.38 17.68 1.68
N PRO A 189 -10.51 17.82 2.39
CA PRO A 189 -11.86 17.71 1.78
C PRO A 189 -12.16 18.73 0.68
N GLU A 190 -11.48 19.88 0.69
CA GLU A 190 -11.64 20.95 -0.31
C GLU A 190 -10.62 20.86 -1.46
N GLY A 191 -9.80 19.80 -1.49
CA GLY A 191 -8.78 19.59 -2.52
C GLY A 191 -7.47 20.36 -2.30
N ALA A 192 -7.27 20.94 -1.11
CA ALA A 192 -5.97 21.50 -0.73
C ALA A 192 -4.96 20.38 -0.45
N GLU A 193 -3.77 20.47 -1.03
CA GLU A 193 -2.65 19.57 -0.72
C GLU A 193 -2.18 19.84 0.73
N LEU A 194 -2.06 18.77 1.51
CA LEU A 194 -1.68 18.80 2.92
C LEU A 194 -0.27 18.25 3.15
N ALA A 195 0.11 17.24 2.37
CA ALA A 195 1.39 16.56 2.46
C ALA A 195 1.77 15.95 1.10
N THR A 196 3.07 15.78 0.88
CA THR A 196 3.66 15.10 -0.26
C THR A 196 4.88 14.35 0.28
N GLU A 197 4.98 13.06 -0.02
CA GLU A 197 6.14 12.23 0.32
C GLU A 197 6.49 11.32 -0.87
N SER A 198 7.77 10.98 -0.96
CA SER A 198 8.32 10.01 -1.91
C SER A 198 8.59 8.69 -1.20
N LEU A 199 8.50 7.56 -1.90
CA LEU A 199 8.99 6.27 -1.39
C LEU A 199 10.53 6.20 -1.34
N TYR A 200 11.20 7.19 -1.92
CA TYR A 200 12.64 7.24 -2.11
C TYR A 200 13.21 8.51 -1.49
N GLU A 201 14.31 8.37 -0.74
CA GLU A 201 15.09 9.51 -0.25
C GLU A 201 15.64 10.34 -1.42
N GLU A 202 15.61 11.67 -1.28
CA GLU A 202 16.28 12.58 -2.22
C GLU A 202 17.79 12.57 -1.95
N ASP A 203 18.61 12.21 -2.96
CA ASP A 203 20.09 12.29 -2.93
C ASP A 203 20.64 13.72 -2.69
#